data_AF-B9G6F0-F1
#
_entry.id   AF-B9G6F0-F1
#
_cell.length_a   1.000
_cell.length_b   1.000
_cell.length_c   1.000
_cell.angle_alpha   90.00
_cell.angle_beta   90.00
_cell.angle_gamma   90.00
#
_symmetry.space_group_name_H-M   'P 1'
#
loop_
_entity.id
_entity.type
_entity.pdbx_description
1 polymer ?
#
loop_
_entity_poly.entity_id
_entity_poly.type
_entity_poly.pdbx_seq_one_letter_code
_entity_poly.pdbx_strand_id
1 'polypeptide(L)'
;MARASSSSSPPSPRLLLLLLVAVAATLLPEAAALGNFTAESRGARWRSRRARRRAFENGLGRTPQMGWNSWNHFYCGINEQIIRETADALVNTGLAKLGYQYVNIDDCWAEYSRDSQGNFVPNRQTFPSGIKALADYVHAKGLKLGIYSDAGSQTCSNKMPGSLDHEEQDVKTFASWGVDYLKYDNCNDAGRSVMERYTRMSNAMKTYGKNIFFSLCEWGKENPATWAGRMGNSWRTTGDIADNWGSMTSRADENDQWAAYAGPGGWNDPDMLEVGNGGMSEAEYRSHFSIWALAKAPLLIGCDVRSMSQQTKNILSNSEVIAVNQDSLGVQGKKVQSDNGLEVWAGPLSNNRKAVVLWNRQSYQATITAHWSNIGLAGSVAVTARDLWAHSSFAAQGQISASVAPHDCKMIQEEGYQNETTSPTANILKQHRLTNGPVELQMDPITTSDDHDDDDELIIDRRGWMNWRTPEKRAKRMLEEEQEELEDEARWRNKLKGEA
;
A
#
# COMPACT_ATOMS: atom_id res chain seq x y z
N MET A 1 15.06 79.46 19.61
CA MET A 1 14.33 79.31 20.89
C MET A 1 12.92 79.81 20.65
N ALA A 2 11.78 79.15 20.91
CA ALA A 2 11.49 78.02 21.78
C ALA A 2 10.12 77.35 21.43
N ARG A 3 10.00 76.10 21.90
CA ARG A 3 8.85 75.28 22.34
C ARG A 3 7.59 75.10 21.48
N ALA A 4 7.41 73.83 21.11
CA ALA A 4 6.15 73.16 20.82
C ALA A 4 5.28 72.99 22.08
N SER A 5 3.96 72.97 21.87
CA SER A 5 2.97 72.37 22.78
C SER A 5 2.11 71.39 21.98
N SER A 6 1.89 70.22 22.55
CA SER A 6 1.15 69.10 21.99
C SER A 6 -0.33 69.17 22.35
N SER A 7 -1.21 68.91 21.37
CA SER A 7 -2.55 68.38 21.63
C SER A 7 -2.79 67.23 20.65
N SER A 8 -3.25 66.10 21.17
CA SER A 8 -3.54 64.88 20.43
C SER A 8 -5.05 64.76 20.24
N SER A 9 -5.48 64.58 18.99
CA SER A 9 -6.85 64.23 18.63
C SER A 9 -6.92 62.75 18.24
N PRO A 10 -7.99 62.02 18.58
CA PRO A 10 -8.10 60.60 18.25
C PRO A 10 -8.34 60.39 16.74
N PRO A 11 -7.93 59.23 16.18
CA PRO A 11 -8.08 58.97 14.76
C PRO A 11 -9.55 58.78 14.36
N SER A 12 -9.86 59.23 13.14
CA SER A 12 -11.22 59.24 12.60
C SER A 12 -11.82 57.82 12.40
N PRO A 13 -13.16 57.67 12.43
CA PRO A 13 -13.86 56.37 12.30
C PRO A 13 -13.58 55.62 10.99
N ARG A 14 -13.05 56.32 9.97
CA ARG A 14 -12.71 55.72 8.67
C ARG A 14 -11.45 54.85 8.72
N LEU A 15 -10.54 55.09 9.67
CA LEU A 15 -9.32 54.28 9.81
C LEU A 15 -9.60 52.94 10.50
N LEU A 16 -10.60 52.90 11.39
CA LEU A 16 -11.02 51.68 12.09
C LEU A 16 -11.72 50.68 11.14
N LEU A 17 -12.48 51.18 10.17
CA LEU A 17 -13.21 50.34 9.20
C LEU A 17 -12.27 49.70 8.16
N LEU A 18 -11.19 50.39 7.77
CA LEU A 18 -10.16 49.85 6.87
C LEU A 18 -9.28 48.79 7.55
N LEU A 19 -9.05 48.89 8.86
CA LEU A 19 -8.36 47.86 9.65
C LEU A 19 -9.22 46.61 9.85
N LEU A 20 -10.54 46.74 10.01
CA LEU A 20 -11.46 45.59 10.14
C LEU A 20 -11.61 44.78 8.83
N VAL A 21 -11.60 45.44 7.67
CA VAL A 21 -11.66 44.76 6.36
C VAL A 21 -10.32 44.08 6.02
N ALA A 22 -9.19 44.65 6.44
CA ALA A 22 -7.87 44.02 6.27
C ALA A 22 -7.69 42.77 7.13
N VAL A 23 -8.23 42.74 8.36
CA VAL A 23 -8.17 41.56 9.25
C VAL A 23 -9.14 40.46 8.80
N ALA A 24 -10.30 40.80 8.23
CA ALA A 24 -11.22 39.81 7.65
C ALA A 24 -10.65 39.16 6.37
N ALA A 25 -9.87 39.89 5.57
CA ALA A 25 -9.24 39.36 4.35
C ALA A 25 -8.01 38.47 4.62
N THR A 26 -7.38 38.55 5.79
CA THR A 26 -6.25 37.69 6.17
C THR A 26 -6.66 36.40 6.87
N LEU A 27 -7.91 36.28 7.34
CA LEU A 27 -8.42 35.10 8.05
C LEU A 27 -9.20 34.10 7.15
N LEU A 28 -9.61 34.52 5.96
CA LEU A 28 -10.30 33.67 4.99
C LEU A 28 -9.42 32.57 4.35
N PRO A 29 -8.10 32.75 4.11
CA PRO A 29 -7.25 31.68 3.56
C PRO A 29 -7.00 30.52 4.55
N GLU A 30 -6.98 30.80 5.86
CA GLU A 30 -6.68 29.80 6.90
C GLU A 30 -7.87 28.88 7.19
N ALA A 31 -9.10 29.39 7.13
CA ALA A 31 -10.32 28.57 7.27
C ALA A 31 -10.48 27.57 6.10
N ALA A 32 -10.14 27.97 4.87
CA ALA A 32 -10.16 27.09 3.70
C ALA A 32 -9.08 25.99 3.76
N ALA A 33 -7.92 26.28 4.35
CA ALA A 33 -6.85 25.30 4.56
C ALA A 33 -7.23 24.24 5.63
N LEU A 34 -7.89 24.66 6.71
CA LEU A 34 -8.41 23.76 7.75
C LEU A 34 -9.58 22.88 7.26
N GLY A 35 -10.44 23.43 6.41
CA GLY A 35 -11.52 22.69 5.73
C GLY A 35 -10.99 21.58 4.80
N ASN A 36 -9.92 21.85 4.05
CA ASN A 36 -9.28 20.85 3.18
C ASN A 36 -8.54 19.76 3.97
N PHE A 37 -7.94 20.09 5.11
CA PHE A 37 -7.18 19.14 5.95
C PHE A 37 -8.09 18.11 6.65
N THR A 38 -9.28 18.54 7.08
CA THR A 38 -10.30 17.64 7.63
C THR A 38 -10.98 16.81 6.53
N ALA A 39 -11.12 17.34 5.31
CA ALA A 39 -11.63 16.61 4.16
C ALA A 39 -10.67 15.51 3.65
N GLU A 40 -9.35 15.73 3.63
CA GLU A 40 -8.36 14.71 3.24
C GLU A 40 -8.22 13.58 4.27
N SER A 41 -8.18 13.91 5.57
CA SER A 41 -8.11 12.89 6.63
C SER A 41 -9.40 12.09 6.77
N ARG A 42 -10.57 12.74 6.65
CA ARG A 42 -11.87 12.04 6.52
C ARG A 42 -11.89 11.22 5.22
N GLY A 43 -11.42 11.78 4.10
CA GLY A 43 -11.30 11.10 2.81
C GLY A 43 -10.42 9.85 2.85
N ALA A 44 -9.30 9.89 3.56
CA ALA A 44 -8.41 8.74 3.78
C ALA A 44 -9.08 7.67 4.64
N ARG A 45 -9.80 8.07 5.70
CA ARG A 45 -10.56 7.15 6.56
C ARG A 45 -11.73 6.49 5.81
N TRP A 46 -12.45 7.25 4.97
CA TRP A 46 -13.49 6.76 4.08
C TRP A 46 -12.93 5.83 2.98
N ARG A 47 -11.76 6.14 2.40
CA ARG A 47 -11.04 5.28 1.46
C ARG A 47 -10.61 3.96 2.11
N SER A 48 -10.14 3.96 3.36
CA SER A 48 -9.80 2.71 4.08
C SER A 48 -11.01 1.79 4.29
N ARG A 49 -12.20 2.36 4.54
CA ARG A 49 -13.46 1.60 4.65
C ARG A 49 -13.93 1.06 3.29
N ARG A 50 -13.68 1.78 2.19
CA ARG A 50 -14.01 1.33 0.82
C ARG A 50 -13.03 0.27 0.31
N ALA A 51 -11.75 0.36 0.67
CA ALA A 51 -10.72 -0.64 0.39
C ALA A 51 -11.06 -1.99 1.06
N ARG A 52 -11.49 -1.99 2.34
CA ARG A 52 -11.99 -3.20 3.03
C ARG A 52 -13.21 -3.87 2.39
N ARG A 53 -14.00 -3.15 1.58
CA ARG A 53 -15.14 -3.77 0.84
C ARG A 53 -14.71 -4.35 -0.52
N ARG A 54 -13.46 -4.15 -0.94
CA ARG A 54 -12.94 -4.56 -2.24
C ARG A 54 -11.79 -5.57 -2.15
N ALA A 55 -11.20 -5.79 -0.98
CA ALA A 55 -10.03 -6.64 -0.81
C ALA A 55 -10.42 -8.13 -0.65
N PHE A 56 -9.47 -9.00 -0.96
CA PHE A 56 -9.55 -10.43 -0.77
C PHE A 56 -9.30 -10.68 0.71
N GLU A 57 -10.38 -10.68 1.49
CA GLU A 57 -10.32 -10.72 2.95
C GLU A 57 -9.95 -12.13 3.48
N ASN A 58 -8.73 -12.58 3.20
CA ASN A 58 -8.11 -13.78 3.79
C ASN A 58 -7.20 -13.47 4.99
N GLY A 59 -7.14 -12.20 5.43
CA GLY A 59 -6.30 -11.74 6.54
C GLY A 59 -4.81 -11.58 6.21
N LEU A 60 -4.39 -11.93 4.99
CA LEU A 60 -3.01 -11.78 4.52
C LEU A 60 -2.82 -10.44 3.77
N GLY A 61 -1.56 -10.13 3.43
CA GLY A 61 -1.23 -8.95 2.62
C GLY A 61 -1.64 -7.62 3.24
N ARG A 62 -1.68 -7.51 4.58
CA ARG A 62 -2.03 -6.24 5.27
C ARG A 62 -1.02 -5.13 5.01
N THR A 63 0.22 -5.51 4.70
CA THR A 63 1.27 -4.72 4.07
C THR A 63 1.74 -5.47 2.81
N PRO A 64 2.46 -4.82 1.88
CA PRO A 64 3.02 -5.50 0.71
C PRO A 64 3.91 -6.67 1.15
N GLN A 65 3.86 -7.78 0.42
CA GLN A 65 4.68 -8.95 0.71
C GLN A 65 6.17 -8.64 0.52
N MET A 66 7.00 -9.25 1.36
CA MET A 66 8.45 -9.16 1.29
C MET A 66 9.05 -10.56 1.25
N GLY A 67 10.00 -10.76 0.35
CA GLY A 67 10.59 -12.09 0.15
C GLY A 67 11.64 -12.11 -0.94
N TRP A 68 11.79 -13.28 -1.54
CA TRP A 68 12.71 -13.57 -2.63
C TRP A 68 11.99 -14.47 -3.64
N ASN A 69 12.33 -14.35 -4.92
CA ASN A 69 11.86 -15.23 -5.98
C ASN A 69 13.03 -15.69 -6.86
N SER A 70 13.01 -16.94 -7.31
CA SER A 70 14.10 -17.55 -8.08
C SER A 70 14.27 -17.03 -9.51
N TRP A 71 13.26 -16.42 -10.12
CA TRP A 71 13.16 -16.24 -11.56
C TRP A 71 14.23 -15.33 -12.17
N ASN A 72 14.35 -14.09 -11.68
CA ASN A 72 15.19 -13.07 -12.34
C ASN A 72 16.67 -13.48 -12.48
N HIS A 73 17.18 -14.27 -11.54
CA HIS A 73 18.57 -14.74 -11.55
C HIS A 73 18.72 -16.17 -12.10
N PHE A 74 17.89 -17.11 -11.65
CA PHE A 74 18.07 -18.53 -11.94
C PHE A 74 17.24 -19.02 -13.13
N TYR A 75 16.17 -18.31 -13.50
CA TYR A 75 15.18 -18.75 -14.50
C TYR A 75 14.76 -20.21 -14.20
N CYS A 76 14.83 -21.11 -15.18
CA CYS A 76 14.56 -22.54 -14.99
C CYS A 76 15.73 -23.35 -14.42
N GLY A 77 16.88 -22.73 -14.14
CA GLY A 77 18.05 -23.36 -13.53
C GLY A 77 17.93 -23.53 -12.01
N ILE A 78 16.77 -23.96 -11.52
CA ILE A 78 16.43 -24.04 -10.08
C ILE A 78 16.42 -25.48 -9.57
N ASN A 79 16.75 -25.66 -8.28
CA ASN A 79 16.66 -26.93 -7.57
C ASN A 79 16.51 -26.71 -6.06
N GLU A 80 16.15 -27.76 -5.32
CA GLU A 80 15.90 -27.69 -3.88
C GLU A 80 17.12 -27.24 -3.07
N GLN A 81 18.34 -27.53 -3.53
CA GLN A 81 19.56 -27.09 -2.85
C GLN A 81 19.71 -25.57 -2.92
N ILE A 82 19.48 -24.97 -4.09
CA ILE A 82 19.48 -23.51 -4.25
C ILE A 82 18.44 -22.86 -3.32
N ILE A 83 17.23 -23.44 -3.24
CA ILE A 83 16.17 -22.90 -2.37
C ILE A 83 16.55 -23.00 -0.89
N ARG A 84 17.12 -24.13 -0.44
CA ARG A 84 17.59 -24.30 0.95
C ARG A 84 18.70 -23.30 1.30
N GLU A 85 19.71 -23.16 0.45
CA GLU A 85 20.82 -22.23 0.66
C GLU A 85 20.37 -20.77 0.62
N THR A 86 19.39 -20.45 -0.24
CA THR A 86 18.77 -19.13 -0.31
C THR A 86 18.03 -18.81 0.99
N ALA A 87 17.25 -19.77 1.52
CA ALA A 87 16.58 -19.63 2.81
C ALA A 87 17.60 -19.41 3.95
N ASP A 88 18.71 -20.16 3.95
CA ASP A 88 19.80 -19.96 4.90
C ASP A 88 20.44 -18.56 4.75
N ALA A 89 20.68 -18.12 3.53
CA ALA A 89 21.26 -16.81 3.25
C ALA A 89 20.34 -15.67 3.70
N LEU A 90 19.03 -15.75 3.49
CA LEU A 90 18.08 -14.74 3.98
C LEU A 90 18.17 -14.57 5.50
N VAL A 91 18.31 -15.68 6.25
CA VAL A 91 18.50 -15.64 7.70
C VAL A 91 19.88 -15.09 8.07
N ASN A 92 20.95 -15.67 7.51
CA ASN A 92 22.35 -15.35 7.86
C ASN A 92 22.74 -13.91 7.52
N THR A 93 22.17 -13.36 6.44
CA THR A 93 22.41 -11.96 6.05
C THR A 93 21.64 -10.96 6.90
N GLY A 94 20.61 -11.41 7.63
CA GLY A 94 19.71 -10.58 8.43
C GLY A 94 18.47 -10.08 7.67
N LEU A 95 18.35 -10.37 6.37
CA LEU A 95 17.21 -9.95 5.55
C LEU A 95 15.88 -10.51 6.07
N ALA A 96 15.86 -11.76 6.54
CA ALA A 96 14.68 -12.37 7.16
C ALA A 96 14.14 -11.51 8.33
N LYS A 97 15.04 -10.98 9.18
CA LYS A 97 14.69 -10.13 10.32
C LYS A 97 14.12 -8.76 9.89
N LEU A 98 14.47 -8.31 8.68
CA LEU A 98 13.93 -7.08 8.08
C LEU A 98 12.56 -7.28 7.41
N GLY A 99 12.08 -8.53 7.30
CA GLY A 99 10.74 -8.85 6.82
C GLY A 99 10.69 -9.72 5.57
N TYR A 100 11.83 -9.96 4.89
CA TYR A 100 11.93 -10.82 3.72
C TYR A 100 11.70 -12.29 4.09
N GLN A 101 10.43 -12.69 4.15
CA GLN A 101 9.99 -13.95 4.77
C GLN A 101 9.54 -15.00 3.76
N TYR A 102 9.09 -14.59 2.57
CA TYR A 102 8.62 -15.52 1.53
C TYR A 102 9.78 -15.99 0.65
N VAL A 103 10.03 -17.29 0.60
CA VAL A 103 11.00 -17.94 -0.31
C VAL A 103 10.18 -18.56 -1.44
N ASN A 104 10.03 -17.82 -2.54
CA ASN A 104 9.14 -18.19 -3.62
C ASN A 104 9.89 -18.97 -4.71
N ILE A 105 9.47 -20.21 -4.94
CA ILE A 105 9.89 -21.00 -6.09
C ILE A 105 9.06 -20.54 -7.29
N ASP A 106 9.73 -20.15 -8.37
CA ASP A 106 9.07 -19.79 -9.63
C ASP A 106 8.90 -21.02 -10.55
N ASP A 107 8.72 -20.83 -11.86
CA ASP A 107 8.49 -21.90 -12.84
C ASP A 107 9.59 -23.00 -12.84
N CYS A 108 9.33 -24.10 -13.56
CA CYS A 108 10.25 -25.23 -13.76
C CYS A 108 10.53 -26.11 -12.52
N TRP A 109 9.64 -26.11 -11.51
CA TRP A 109 9.82 -26.92 -10.29
C TRP A 109 9.19 -28.33 -10.35
N ALA A 110 8.23 -28.56 -11.24
CA ALA A 110 7.51 -29.83 -11.35
C ALA A 110 8.04 -30.71 -12.50
N GLU A 111 7.64 -31.98 -12.51
CA GLU A 111 7.67 -32.84 -13.68
C GLU A 111 6.80 -32.28 -14.81
N TYR A 112 7.10 -32.69 -16.04
CA TYR A 112 6.34 -32.28 -17.22
C TYR A 112 4.88 -32.74 -17.18
N SER A 113 4.64 -33.93 -16.62
CA SER A 113 3.32 -34.54 -16.54
C SER A 113 2.87 -34.71 -15.09
N ARG A 114 1.56 -34.58 -14.88
CA ARG A 114 0.89 -34.98 -13.64
C ARG A 114 1.00 -36.49 -13.42
N ASP A 115 0.84 -36.94 -12.18
CA ASP A 115 0.74 -38.38 -11.88
C ASP A 115 -0.58 -38.99 -12.38
N SER A 116 -0.75 -40.31 -12.19
CA SER A 116 -1.98 -41.03 -12.57
C SER A 116 -3.24 -40.57 -11.84
N GLN A 117 -3.10 -39.83 -10.73
CA GLN A 117 -4.20 -39.25 -9.96
C GLN A 117 -4.47 -37.79 -10.35
N GLY A 118 -3.69 -37.23 -11.28
CA GLY A 118 -3.82 -35.85 -11.72
C GLY A 118 -3.10 -34.83 -10.82
N ASN A 119 -2.28 -35.25 -9.85
CA ASN A 119 -1.55 -34.31 -9.00
C ASN A 119 -0.28 -33.81 -9.70
N PHE A 120 0.16 -32.61 -9.32
CA PHE A 120 1.53 -32.18 -9.58
C PHE A 120 2.54 -33.15 -8.93
N VAL A 121 3.63 -33.41 -9.65
CA VAL A 121 4.77 -34.18 -9.16
C VAL A 121 5.97 -33.24 -9.11
N PRO A 122 6.59 -32.99 -7.94
CA PRO A 122 7.85 -32.25 -7.88
C PRO A 122 8.89 -32.92 -8.77
N ASN A 123 9.69 -32.14 -9.50
CA ASN A 123 10.68 -32.68 -10.43
C ASN A 123 11.64 -33.61 -9.69
N ARG A 124 11.78 -34.86 -10.14
CA ARG A 124 12.52 -35.90 -9.42
C ARG A 124 14.03 -35.68 -9.41
N GLN A 125 14.54 -34.85 -10.32
CA GLN A 125 15.95 -34.53 -10.41
C GLN A 125 16.30 -33.28 -9.61
N THR A 126 15.49 -32.22 -9.72
CA THR A 126 15.78 -30.93 -9.07
C THR A 126 15.12 -30.76 -7.71
N PHE A 127 14.04 -31.49 -7.42
CA PHE A 127 13.34 -31.51 -6.12
C PHE A 127 13.09 -32.96 -5.63
N PRO A 128 14.14 -33.81 -5.54
CA PRO A 128 14.02 -35.22 -5.18
C PRO A 128 13.38 -35.47 -3.80
N SER A 129 13.49 -34.53 -2.87
CA SER A 129 12.89 -34.64 -1.53
C SER A 129 11.39 -34.29 -1.51
N GLY A 130 10.87 -33.70 -2.60
CA GLY A 130 9.51 -33.18 -2.69
C GLY A 130 9.31 -31.84 -1.98
N ILE A 131 8.26 -31.12 -2.40
CA ILE A 131 7.99 -29.75 -1.93
C ILE A 131 7.64 -29.69 -0.44
N LYS A 132 6.95 -30.69 0.11
CA LYS A 132 6.65 -30.74 1.55
C LYS A 132 7.93 -30.68 2.41
N ALA A 133 8.92 -31.52 2.11
CA ALA A 133 10.17 -31.53 2.86
C ALA A 133 10.96 -30.21 2.72
N LEU A 134 10.78 -29.51 1.60
CA LEU A 134 11.37 -28.19 1.39
C LEU A 134 10.62 -27.10 2.17
N ALA A 135 9.28 -27.14 2.21
CA ALA A 135 8.46 -26.26 3.03
C ALA A 135 8.80 -26.41 4.51
N ASP A 136 8.86 -27.65 5.01
CA ASP A 136 9.24 -27.94 6.40
C ASP A 136 10.63 -27.38 6.74
N TYR A 137 11.59 -27.44 5.82
CA TYR A 137 12.91 -26.84 5.99
C TYR A 137 12.85 -25.31 6.08
N VAL A 138 12.11 -24.66 5.17
CA VAL A 138 11.95 -23.20 5.14
C VAL A 138 11.21 -22.72 6.39
N HIS A 139 10.16 -23.43 6.82
CA HIS A 139 9.41 -23.14 8.05
C HIS A 139 10.28 -23.28 9.30
N ALA A 140 11.17 -24.27 9.37
CA ALA A 140 12.11 -24.43 10.48
C ALA A 140 13.10 -23.25 10.64
N LYS A 141 13.24 -22.43 9.59
CA LYS A 141 14.04 -21.19 9.59
C LYS A 141 13.22 -19.95 9.96
N GLY A 142 11.93 -20.12 10.26
CA GLY A 142 10.99 -19.01 10.52
C GLY A 142 10.57 -18.26 9.24
N LEU A 143 10.78 -18.87 8.08
CA LEU A 143 10.40 -18.34 6.76
C LEU A 143 9.12 -19.02 6.26
N LYS A 144 8.63 -18.60 5.11
CA LYS A 144 7.45 -19.11 4.41
C LYS A 144 7.81 -19.57 3.00
N LEU A 145 7.19 -20.62 2.49
CA LEU A 145 7.46 -21.14 1.16
C LEU A 145 6.38 -20.69 0.16
N GLY A 146 6.80 -20.11 -0.95
CA GLY A 146 5.93 -19.86 -2.10
C GLY A 146 6.16 -20.83 -3.24
N ILE A 147 5.12 -21.02 -4.04
CA ILE A 147 5.14 -21.82 -5.25
C ILE A 147 4.53 -21.05 -6.42
N TYR A 148 4.72 -21.59 -7.62
CA TYR A 148 4.24 -21.02 -8.87
C TYR A 148 3.35 -22.00 -9.63
N SER A 149 2.33 -21.47 -10.28
CA SER A 149 1.58 -22.16 -11.33
C SER A 149 1.00 -21.15 -12.31
N ASP A 150 0.19 -21.62 -13.25
CA ASP A 150 -0.38 -20.83 -14.33
C ASP A 150 -1.89 -21.05 -14.41
N ALA A 151 -2.65 -19.97 -14.65
CA ALA A 151 -4.03 -19.99 -15.05
C ALA A 151 -4.21 -20.49 -16.50
N GLY A 152 -3.58 -21.60 -16.86
CA GLY A 152 -3.48 -22.13 -18.21
C GLY A 152 -3.21 -23.64 -18.20
N SER A 153 -3.07 -24.25 -19.37
CA SER A 153 -2.81 -25.70 -19.49
C SER A 153 -1.36 -26.07 -19.14
N GLN A 154 -0.41 -25.17 -19.42
CA GLN A 154 1.01 -25.29 -19.09
C GLN A 154 1.51 -23.94 -18.58
N THR A 155 2.59 -23.96 -17.81
CA THR A 155 3.28 -22.74 -17.40
C THR A 155 3.95 -22.03 -18.58
N CYS A 156 4.37 -20.78 -18.40
CA CYS A 156 5.01 -19.99 -19.46
C CYS A 156 6.28 -20.64 -20.04
N SER A 157 7.06 -21.38 -19.25
CA SER A 157 8.22 -22.14 -19.75
C SER A 157 7.85 -23.35 -20.61
N ASN A 158 6.58 -23.78 -20.59
CA ASN A 158 6.07 -25.03 -21.15
C ASN A 158 6.79 -26.28 -20.62
N LYS A 159 7.42 -26.22 -19.44
CA LYS A 159 8.15 -27.36 -18.84
C LYS A 159 7.35 -28.12 -17.80
N MET A 160 6.22 -27.58 -17.36
CA MET A 160 5.34 -28.22 -16.40
C MET A 160 3.87 -27.84 -16.64
N PRO A 161 2.91 -28.59 -16.05
CA PRO A 161 1.49 -28.29 -16.17
C PRO A 161 1.13 -26.94 -15.55
N GLY A 162 0.09 -26.30 -16.07
CA GLY A 162 -0.64 -25.25 -15.37
C GLY A 162 -1.79 -25.87 -14.55
N SER A 163 -2.57 -25.03 -13.89
CA SER A 163 -3.64 -25.44 -12.98
C SER A 163 -5.06 -25.24 -13.55
N LEU A 164 -5.20 -24.81 -14.80
CA LEU A 164 -6.52 -24.67 -15.41
C LEU A 164 -7.26 -26.02 -15.40
N ASP A 165 -8.49 -26.01 -14.87
CA ASP A 165 -9.34 -27.18 -14.61
C ASP A 165 -8.85 -28.17 -13.53
N HIS A 166 -7.75 -27.86 -12.84
CA HIS A 166 -7.22 -28.61 -11.69
C HIS A 166 -7.18 -27.78 -10.40
N GLU A 167 -7.84 -26.62 -10.36
CA GLU A 167 -7.61 -25.60 -9.32
C GLU A 167 -7.87 -26.12 -7.91
N GLU A 168 -8.97 -26.85 -7.69
CA GLU A 168 -9.27 -27.41 -6.37
C GLU A 168 -8.25 -28.47 -5.93
N GLN A 169 -7.84 -29.33 -6.85
CA GLN A 169 -6.87 -30.41 -6.59
C GLN A 169 -5.50 -29.81 -6.26
N ASP A 170 -5.08 -28.82 -7.03
CA ASP A 170 -3.78 -28.20 -6.87
C ASP A 170 -3.69 -27.38 -5.59
N VAL A 171 -4.72 -26.59 -5.25
CA VAL A 171 -4.74 -25.87 -3.97
C VAL A 171 -4.72 -26.84 -2.77
N LYS A 172 -5.45 -27.95 -2.83
CA LYS A 172 -5.38 -29.01 -1.80
C LYS A 172 -3.97 -29.60 -1.70
N THR A 173 -3.32 -29.82 -2.83
CA THR A 173 -1.94 -30.33 -2.90
C THR A 173 -0.97 -29.33 -2.27
N PHE A 174 -1.01 -28.05 -2.67
CA PHE A 174 -0.18 -26.98 -2.12
C PHE A 174 -0.38 -26.83 -0.61
N ALA A 175 -1.63 -26.85 -0.14
CA ALA A 175 -1.94 -26.81 1.29
C ALA A 175 -1.37 -28.03 2.03
N SER A 176 -1.46 -29.24 1.46
CA SER A 176 -0.89 -30.45 2.05
C SER A 176 0.64 -30.42 2.17
N TRP A 177 1.29 -29.70 1.24
CA TRP A 177 2.73 -29.47 1.25
C TRP A 177 3.17 -28.34 2.18
N GLY A 178 2.25 -27.56 2.75
CA GLY A 178 2.60 -26.42 3.60
C GLY A 178 3.06 -25.19 2.82
N VAL A 179 2.58 -25.01 1.59
CA VAL A 179 2.81 -23.78 0.82
C VAL A 179 2.06 -22.61 1.46
N ASP A 180 2.68 -21.43 1.49
CA ASP A 180 2.16 -20.20 2.09
C ASP A 180 1.87 -19.09 1.08
N TYR A 181 2.33 -19.26 -0.17
CA TYR A 181 2.21 -18.25 -1.23
C TYR A 181 2.06 -18.93 -2.60
N LEU A 182 1.17 -18.40 -3.45
CA LEU A 182 1.02 -18.81 -4.84
C LEU A 182 1.18 -17.61 -5.77
N LYS A 183 2.19 -17.64 -6.65
CA LYS A 183 2.22 -16.83 -7.88
C LYS A 183 1.45 -17.58 -8.98
N TYR A 184 0.50 -16.91 -9.63
CA TYR A 184 -0.40 -17.54 -10.59
C TYR A 184 -0.43 -16.79 -11.90
N ASP A 185 0.17 -17.39 -12.92
CA ASP A 185 0.49 -16.77 -14.22
C ASP A 185 -0.67 -16.83 -15.22
N ASN A 186 -0.42 -16.41 -16.47
CA ASN A 186 -1.45 -16.21 -17.48
C ASN A 186 -1.08 -16.71 -18.89
N CYS A 187 -0.16 -17.66 -19.03
CA CYS A 187 0.15 -18.29 -20.31
C CYS A 187 -0.86 -19.39 -20.67
N ASN A 188 -0.81 -19.90 -21.90
CA ASN A 188 -1.55 -21.09 -22.34
C ASN A 188 -3.04 -21.16 -21.90
N ASP A 189 -3.75 -20.03 -22.03
CA ASP A 189 -5.08 -19.78 -21.45
C ASP A 189 -6.25 -20.61 -22.04
N ALA A 190 -5.95 -21.47 -23.02
CA ALA A 190 -6.93 -22.27 -23.76
C ALA A 190 -8.07 -21.45 -24.40
N GLY A 191 -7.85 -20.17 -24.70
CA GLY A 191 -8.86 -19.26 -25.24
C GLY A 191 -9.96 -18.89 -24.24
N ARG A 192 -9.76 -19.14 -22.94
CA ARG A 192 -10.72 -18.80 -21.88
C ARG A 192 -10.39 -17.45 -21.25
N SER A 193 -11.43 -16.74 -20.83
CA SER A 193 -11.27 -15.37 -20.33
C SER A 193 -10.41 -15.31 -19.05
N VAL A 194 -9.67 -14.20 -18.85
CA VAL A 194 -8.93 -13.92 -17.62
C VAL A 194 -9.86 -14.08 -16.41
N MET A 195 -11.05 -13.51 -16.51
CA MET A 195 -12.02 -13.46 -15.42
C MET A 195 -12.51 -14.84 -14.99
N GLU A 196 -12.78 -15.72 -15.94
CA GLU A 196 -13.14 -17.10 -15.64
C GLU A 196 -12.01 -17.80 -14.90
N ARG A 197 -10.80 -17.81 -15.48
CA ARG A 197 -9.67 -18.62 -15.00
C ARG A 197 -9.20 -18.18 -13.61
N TYR A 198 -9.07 -16.87 -13.38
CA TYR A 198 -8.70 -16.35 -12.06
C TYR A 198 -9.82 -16.51 -11.02
N THR A 199 -11.10 -16.44 -11.41
CA THR A 199 -12.22 -16.72 -10.51
C THR A 199 -12.18 -18.17 -10.00
N ARG A 200 -11.86 -19.14 -10.87
CA ARG A 200 -11.75 -20.56 -10.51
C ARG A 200 -10.68 -20.77 -9.43
N MET A 201 -9.48 -20.27 -9.66
CA MET A 201 -8.40 -20.38 -8.66
C MET A 201 -8.71 -19.59 -7.38
N SER A 202 -9.24 -18.37 -7.49
CA SER A 202 -9.64 -17.58 -6.30
C SER A 202 -10.66 -18.33 -5.43
N ASN A 203 -11.64 -19.01 -6.04
CA ASN A 203 -12.62 -19.82 -5.31
C ASN A 203 -11.99 -21.05 -4.63
N ALA A 204 -11.09 -21.74 -5.31
CA ALA A 204 -10.32 -22.84 -4.73
C ALA A 204 -9.47 -22.36 -3.53
N MET A 205 -8.78 -21.22 -3.68
CA MET A 205 -7.97 -20.59 -2.63
C MET A 205 -8.80 -20.21 -1.40
N LYS A 206 -9.97 -19.58 -1.57
CA LYS A 206 -10.89 -19.25 -0.46
C LYS A 206 -11.36 -20.48 0.32
N THR A 207 -11.49 -21.61 -0.35
CA THR A 207 -12.03 -22.85 0.23
C THR A 207 -10.95 -23.68 0.89
N TYR A 208 -9.86 -23.95 0.18
CA TYR A 208 -8.84 -24.93 0.57
C TYR A 208 -7.48 -24.31 0.91
N GLY A 209 -7.22 -23.06 0.49
CA GLY A 209 -5.93 -22.37 0.61
C GLY A 209 -6.00 -21.11 1.48
N LYS A 210 -6.79 -21.11 2.55
CA LYS A 210 -7.08 -19.91 3.37
C LYS A 210 -5.84 -19.18 3.90
N ASN A 211 -4.74 -19.90 4.11
CA ASN A 211 -3.46 -19.37 4.61
C ASN A 211 -2.42 -19.16 3.50
N ILE A 212 -2.81 -19.28 2.22
CA ILE A 212 -1.92 -19.09 1.08
C ILE A 212 -2.14 -17.68 0.52
N PHE A 213 -1.10 -16.86 0.51
CA PHE A 213 -1.11 -15.55 -0.15
C PHE A 213 -1.30 -15.75 -1.66
N PHE A 214 -2.22 -15.02 -2.27
CA PHE A 214 -2.54 -15.20 -3.69
C PHE A 214 -2.08 -14.02 -4.55
N SER A 215 -1.06 -14.25 -5.38
CA SER A 215 -0.43 -13.25 -6.24
C SER A 215 -0.78 -13.51 -7.70
N LEU A 216 -1.56 -12.61 -8.30
CA LEU A 216 -1.97 -12.71 -9.69
C LEU A 216 -0.87 -12.18 -10.62
N CYS A 217 -0.61 -12.88 -11.72
CA CYS A 217 0.42 -12.55 -12.70
C CYS A 217 -0.17 -12.58 -14.12
N GLU A 218 -1.03 -11.61 -14.44
CA GLU A 218 -1.66 -11.49 -15.77
C GLU A 218 -1.13 -10.33 -16.60
N TRP A 219 -0.09 -9.65 -16.10
CA TRP A 219 0.65 -8.58 -16.78
C TRP A 219 -0.10 -7.26 -17.06
N GLY A 220 -1.06 -6.89 -16.20
CA GLY A 220 -1.93 -5.73 -16.37
C GLY A 220 -3.11 -5.94 -17.31
N LYS A 221 -3.36 -7.16 -17.79
CA LYS A 221 -4.39 -7.46 -18.80
C LYS A 221 -5.78 -7.24 -18.24
N GLU A 222 -6.58 -6.43 -18.93
CA GLU A 222 -7.91 -6.04 -18.47
C GLU A 222 -7.90 -5.24 -17.13
N ASN A 223 -6.80 -4.53 -16.86
CA ASN A 223 -6.68 -3.55 -15.76
C ASN A 223 -6.98 -4.14 -14.35
N PRO A 224 -6.14 -5.05 -13.84
CA PRO A 224 -6.39 -5.82 -12.61
C PRO A 224 -6.64 -4.95 -11.39
N ALA A 225 -6.01 -3.78 -11.31
CA ALA A 225 -6.26 -2.81 -10.23
C ALA A 225 -7.75 -2.52 -9.98
N THR A 226 -8.59 -2.66 -11.02
CA THR A 226 -10.03 -2.39 -10.92
C THR A 226 -10.86 -3.59 -10.39
N TRP A 227 -10.33 -4.81 -10.43
CA TRP A 227 -11.10 -6.03 -10.12
C TRP A 227 -10.37 -7.06 -9.25
N ALA A 228 -9.05 -7.21 -9.38
CA ALA A 228 -8.22 -8.25 -8.76
C ALA A 228 -8.19 -8.18 -7.24
N GLY A 229 -8.45 -6.99 -6.68
CA GLY A 229 -8.65 -6.81 -5.25
C GLY A 229 -9.65 -7.79 -4.64
N ARG A 230 -10.68 -8.21 -5.38
CA ARG A 230 -11.68 -9.18 -4.87
C ARG A 230 -11.26 -10.64 -5.03
N MET A 231 -10.14 -10.90 -5.69
CA MET A 231 -9.69 -12.25 -6.06
C MET A 231 -8.40 -12.67 -5.40
N GLY A 232 -7.46 -11.76 -5.14
CA GLY A 232 -6.18 -12.08 -4.50
C GLY A 232 -5.57 -10.89 -3.77
N ASN A 233 -4.35 -11.09 -3.29
CA ASN A 233 -3.65 -10.18 -2.40
C ASN A 233 -2.71 -9.20 -3.12
N SER A 234 -2.26 -9.54 -4.32
CA SER A 234 -1.56 -8.63 -5.23
C SER A 234 -1.80 -9.03 -6.68
N TRP A 235 -1.53 -8.11 -7.60
CA TRP A 235 -1.68 -8.35 -9.04
C TRP A 235 -0.62 -7.59 -9.84
N ARG A 236 0.04 -8.30 -10.75
CA ARG A 236 0.98 -7.71 -11.71
C ARG A 236 0.24 -6.67 -12.56
N THR A 237 0.79 -5.46 -12.65
CA THR A 237 0.18 -4.36 -13.42
C THR A 237 0.76 -4.21 -14.82
N THR A 238 1.80 -4.97 -15.13
CA THR A 238 2.65 -4.75 -16.29
C THR A 238 3.25 -6.05 -16.82
N GLY A 239 3.78 -6.03 -18.06
CA GLY A 239 4.75 -7.04 -18.52
C GLY A 239 5.97 -7.13 -17.61
N ASP A 240 6.81 -8.14 -17.85
CA ASP A 240 7.95 -8.46 -16.98
C ASP A 240 8.98 -7.32 -16.94
N ILE A 241 9.55 -7.11 -15.75
CA ILE A 241 10.75 -6.30 -15.59
C ILE A 241 11.95 -7.04 -16.22
N ALA A 242 12.97 -6.27 -16.58
CA ALA A 242 14.28 -6.78 -16.93
C ALA A 242 15.32 -5.89 -16.25
N ASP A 243 16.50 -6.44 -16.01
CA ASP A 243 17.60 -5.76 -15.33
C ASP A 243 18.28 -4.68 -16.19
N ASN A 244 17.53 -3.63 -16.51
CA ASN A 244 18.00 -2.42 -17.17
C ASN A 244 17.10 -1.23 -16.83
N TRP A 245 17.69 -0.03 -16.90
CA TRP A 245 17.04 1.22 -16.53
C TRP A 245 15.73 1.50 -17.29
N GLY A 246 15.71 1.22 -18.60
CA GLY A 246 14.53 1.47 -19.43
C GLY A 246 13.33 0.61 -19.02
N SER A 247 13.57 -0.69 -18.78
CA SER A 247 12.53 -1.59 -18.29
C SER A 247 12.04 -1.14 -16.92
N MET A 248 12.94 -0.97 -15.95
CA MET A 248 12.58 -0.59 -14.57
C MET A 248 11.76 0.71 -14.52
N THR A 249 12.21 1.76 -15.22
CA THR A 249 11.49 3.05 -15.23
C THR A 249 10.13 2.94 -15.91
N SER A 250 10.01 2.17 -17.00
CA SER A 250 8.72 1.95 -17.65
C SER A 250 7.72 1.16 -16.78
N ARG A 251 8.18 0.18 -15.99
CA ARG A 251 7.31 -0.55 -15.05
C ARG A 251 6.79 0.39 -13.96
N ALA A 252 7.64 1.28 -13.45
CA ALA A 252 7.23 2.31 -12.49
C ALA A 252 6.16 3.25 -13.06
N ASP A 253 6.37 3.76 -14.28
CA ASP A 253 5.42 4.67 -14.95
C ASP A 253 4.07 4.00 -15.23
N GLU A 254 4.07 2.76 -15.74
CA GLU A 254 2.84 2.01 -16.02
C GLU A 254 2.07 1.66 -14.74
N ASN A 255 2.77 1.41 -13.63
CA ASN A 255 2.16 1.10 -12.33
C ASN A 255 1.57 2.33 -11.64
N ASP A 256 2.17 3.51 -11.80
CA ASP A 256 1.79 4.75 -11.10
C ASP A 256 0.32 5.12 -11.25
N GLN A 257 -0.24 4.93 -12.46
CA GLN A 257 -1.64 5.24 -12.77
C GLN A 257 -2.65 4.47 -11.89
N TRP A 258 -2.24 3.34 -11.31
CA TRP A 258 -3.08 2.47 -10.49
C TRP A 258 -3.02 2.75 -8.99
N ALA A 259 -2.26 3.77 -8.56
CA ALA A 259 -2.01 4.07 -7.15
C ALA A 259 -3.27 4.17 -6.27
N ALA A 260 -4.38 4.64 -6.83
CA ALA A 260 -5.62 4.81 -6.08
C ALA A 260 -6.33 3.49 -5.69
N TYR A 261 -5.92 2.36 -6.27
CA TYR A 261 -6.55 1.05 -6.08
C TYR A 261 -5.83 0.18 -5.05
N ALA A 262 -4.53 0.40 -4.85
CA ALA A 262 -3.75 -0.34 -3.87
C ALA A 262 -4.13 0.03 -2.43
N GLY A 263 -4.02 -0.95 -1.54
CA GLY A 263 -4.21 -0.76 -0.10
C GLY A 263 -4.12 -2.07 0.67
N PRO A 264 -4.32 -2.02 2.01
CA PRO A 264 -4.24 -3.21 2.86
C PRO A 264 -5.10 -4.37 2.33
N GLY A 265 -4.45 -5.49 2.01
CA GLY A 265 -5.05 -6.71 1.46
C GLY A 265 -4.99 -6.83 -0.06
N GLY A 266 -4.59 -5.80 -0.81
CA GLY A 266 -4.58 -5.78 -2.27
C GLY A 266 -3.59 -4.76 -2.85
N TRP A 267 -2.49 -5.24 -3.44
CA TRP A 267 -1.38 -4.39 -3.90
C TRP A 267 -1.16 -4.48 -5.41
N ASN A 268 -0.85 -3.34 -6.03
CA ASN A 268 -0.31 -3.34 -7.38
C ASN A 268 1.13 -3.89 -7.34
N ASP A 269 1.45 -4.75 -8.30
CA ASP A 269 2.73 -5.41 -8.41
C ASP A 269 3.44 -4.97 -9.71
N PRO A 270 4.41 -4.03 -9.64
CA PRO A 270 5.27 -3.64 -10.76
C PRO A 270 6.41 -4.63 -11.04
N ASP A 271 6.29 -5.87 -10.55
CA ASP A 271 7.24 -6.99 -10.69
C ASP A 271 8.41 -6.98 -9.68
N MET A 272 9.22 -8.04 -9.73
CA MET A 272 10.31 -8.34 -8.79
C MET A 272 11.45 -7.29 -8.83
N LEU A 273 12.22 -7.22 -7.74
CA LEU A 273 13.38 -6.34 -7.63
C LEU A 273 14.59 -6.92 -8.39
N GLU A 274 15.22 -6.10 -9.22
CA GLU A 274 16.43 -6.46 -9.97
C GLU A 274 17.74 -6.10 -9.24
N VAL A 275 17.61 -5.52 -8.04
CA VAL A 275 18.74 -5.05 -7.23
C VAL A 275 19.78 -6.15 -7.03
N GLY A 276 20.95 -5.96 -7.64
CA GLY A 276 22.10 -6.86 -7.52
C GLY A 276 22.28 -7.87 -8.65
N ASN A 277 21.50 -7.81 -9.73
CA ASN A 277 21.67 -8.70 -10.89
C ASN A 277 22.74 -8.22 -11.90
N GLY A 278 23.21 -6.98 -11.79
CA GLY A 278 24.41 -6.46 -12.45
C GLY A 278 24.17 -5.63 -13.72
N GLY A 279 22.94 -5.54 -14.21
CA GLY A 279 22.54 -4.78 -15.39
C GLY A 279 22.23 -3.29 -15.14
N MET A 280 22.17 -2.88 -13.87
CA MET A 280 22.03 -1.47 -13.48
C MET A 280 23.11 -1.05 -12.48
N SER A 281 23.38 0.25 -12.41
CA SER A 281 24.29 0.87 -11.45
C SER A 281 23.69 0.92 -10.04
N GLU A 282 24.53 1.18 -9.03
CA GLU A 282 24.07 1.34 -7.65
C GLU A 282 23.04 2.49 -7.50
N ALA A 283 23.23 3.60 -8.22
CA ALA A 283 22.30 4.73 -8.23
C ALA A 283 20.93 4.32 -8.79
N GLU A 284 20.93 3.59 -9.90
CA GLU A 284 19.71 3.09 -10.53
C GLU A 284 18.99 2.08 -9.64
N TYR A 285 19.72 1.18 -8.97
CA TYR A 285 19.14 0.25 -8.00
C TYR A 285 18.60 0.92 -6.74
N ARG A 286 19.25 1.99 -6.26
CA ARG A 286 18.75 2.80 -5.15
C ARG A 286 17.43 3.49 -5.52
N SER A 287 17.34 4.03 -6.73
CA SER A 287 16.09 4.57 -7.28
C SER A 287 15.00 3.50 -7.43
N HIS A 288 15.35 2.35 -8.01
CA HIS A 288 14.46 1.18 -8.14
C HIS A 288 13.84 0.81 -6.80
N PHE A 289 14.67 0.51 -5.81
CA PHE A 289 14.21 0.10 -4.48
C PHE A 289 13.36 1.19 -3.80
N SER A 290 13.74 2.46 -3.92
CA SER A 290 13.02 3.59 -3.33
C SER A 290 11.63 3.78 -3.94
N ILE A 291 11.51 3.65 -5.27
CA ILE A 291 10.23 3.79 -5.99
C ILE A 291 9.31 2.61 -5.68
N TRP A 292 9.81 1.37 -5.69
CA TRP A 292 9.02 0.20 -5.29
C TRP A 292 8.53 0.32 -3.85
N ALA A 293 9.41 0.76 -2.94
CA ALA A 293 9.05 0.98 -1.55
C ALA A 293 7.98 2.07 -1.39
N LEU A 294 8.16 3.23 -2.03
CA LEU A 294 7.20 4.33 -2.01
C LEU A 294 5.86 3.92 -2.61
N ALA A 295 5.88 3.13 -3.68
CA ALA A 295 4.70 2.69 -4.42
C ALA A 295 3.95 1.51 -3.75
N LYS A 296 4.41 1.04 -2.58
CA LYS A 296 3.80 -0.09 -1.85
C LYS A 296 3.76 -1.34 -2.73
N ALA A 297 4.77 -1.49 -3.59
CA ALA A 297 4.98 -2.69 -4.38
C ALA A 297 5.41 -3.85 -3.47
N PRO A 298 5.16 -5.11 -3.87
CA PRO A 298 5.88 -6.26 -3.34
C PRO A 298 7.39 -6.03 -3.38
N LEU A 299 8.10 -6.30 -2.29
CA LEU A 299 9.56 -6.27 -2.26
C LEU A 299 10.10 -7.70 -2.33
N LEU A 300 10.01 -8.30 -3.51
CA LEU A 300 10.54 -9.62 -3.80
C LEU A 300 11.93 -9.48 -4.42
N ILE A 301 12.97 -9.89 -3.70
CA ILE A 301 14.36 -9.89 -4.17
C ILE A 301 14.49 -10.88 -5.34
N GLY A 302 15.06 -10.43 -6.45
CA GLY A 302 15.31 -11.25 -7.64
C GLY A 302 16.78 -11.60 -7.88
N CYS A 303 17.71 -11.24 -7.00
CA CYS A 303 19.13 -11.58 -7.11
C CYS A 303 19.53 -12.82 -6.29
N ASP A 304 20.75 -13.32 -6.49
CA ASP A 304 21.32 -14.38 -5.65
C ASP A 304 21.78 -13.82 -4.29
N VAL A 305 20.91 -13.99 -3.28
CA VAL A 305 21.18 -13.54 -1.90
C VAL A 305 22.37 -14.24 -1.23
N ARG A 306 22.85 -15.36 -1.78
CA ARG A 306 24.00 -16.12 -1.24
C ARG A 306 25.33 -15.45 -1.54
N SER A 307 25.38 -14.58 -2.55
CA SER A 307 26.60 -13.97 -3.08
C SER A 307 26.50 -12.45 -3.30
N MET A 308 25.60 -11.77 -2.59
CA MET A 308 25.42 -10.32 -2.72
C MET A 308 26.68 -9.53 -2.39
N SER A 309 26.92 -8.47 -3.16
CA SER A 309 27.87 -7.43 -2.78
C SER A 309 27.38 -6.64 -1.55
N GLN A 310 28.30 -5.94 -0.88
CA GLN A 310 27.92 -5.06 0.23
C GLN A 310 26.99 -3.92 -0.22
N GLN A 311 27.14 -3.41 -1.46
CA GLN A 311 26.26 -2.39 -2.03
C GLN A 311 24.83 -2.92 -2.17
N THR A 312 24.66 -4.10 -2.76
CA THR A 312 23.36 -4.78 -2.88
C THR A 312 22.73 -4.99 -1.51
N LYS A 313 23.51 -5.51 -0.55
CA LYS A 313 23.04 -5.72 0.82
C LYS A 313 22.59 -4.41 1.47
N ASN A 314 23.34 -3.33 1.32
CA ASN A 314 23.00 -2.03 1.90
C ASN A 314 21.68 -1.47 1.33
N ILE A 315 21.44 -1.61 0.02
CA ILE A 315 20.19 -1.19 -0.61
C ILE A 315 19.02 -2.00 -0.02
N LEU A 316 19.11 -3.32 -0.08
CA LEU A 316 18.03 -4.22 0.35
C LEU A 316 17.82 -4.23 1.87
N SER A 317 18.82 -3.79 2.66
CA SER A 317 18.75 -3.82 4.13
C SER A 317 18.38 -2.47 4.75
N ASN A 318 18.04 -1.46 3.96
CA ASN A 318 17.67 -0.15 4.50
C ASN A 318 16.29 -0.22 5.18
N SER A 319 16.29 -0.34 6.51
CA SER A 319 15.08 -0.48 7.32
C SER A 319 14.16 0.74 7.29
N GLU A 320 14.70 1.95 7.06
CA GLU A 320 13.89 3.17 6.97
C GLU A 320 13.09 3.20 5.65
N VAL A 321 13.70 2.76 4.54
CA VAL A 321 13.01 2.62 3.24
C VAL A 321 11.98 1.49 3.30
N ILE A 322 12.32 0.36 3.91
CA ILE A 322 11.37 -0.75 4.15
C ILE A 322 10.18 -0.27 5.00
N ALA A 323 10.40 0.55 6.01
CA ALA A 323 9.31 1.08 6.85
C ALA A 323 8.32 1.95 6.05
N VAL A 324 8.77 2.63 4.99
CA VAL A 324 7.87 3.35 4.07
C VAL A 324 6.99 2.40 3.25
N ASN A 325 7.54 1.26 2.82
CA ASN A 325 6.77 0.23 2.14
C ASN A 325 5.77 -0.46 3.07
N GLN A 326 6.20 -0.76 4.28
CA GLN A 326 5.44 -1.49 5.31
C GLN A 326 4.58 -0.56 6.20
N ASP A 327 4.42 0.71 5.83
CA ASP A 327 3.65 1.67 6.61
C ASP A 327 2.19 1.23 6.78
N SER A 328 1.67 1.31 8.01
CA SER A 328 0.33 0.81 8.35
C SER A 328 -0.83 1.55 7.67
N LEU A 329 -0.60 2.76 7.15
CA LEU A 329 -1.61 3.47 6.37
C LEU A 329 -1.82 2.79 5.01
N GLY A 330 -0.76 2.18 4.46
CA GLY A 330 -0.85 1.35 3.27
C GLY A 330 -1.29 2.08 2.02
N VAL A 331 -0.93 3.37 1.86
CA VAL A 331 -1.28 4.15 0.66
C VAL A 331 -0.10 4.18 -0.30
N GLN A 332 -0.30 3.69 -1.52
CA GLN A 332 0.68 3.79 -2.60
C GLN A 332 1.02 5.28 -2.87
N GLY A 333 2.31 5.62 -2.74
CA GLY A 333 2.82 6.90 -3.22
C GLY A 333 2.86 6.93 -4.74
N LYS A 334 2.85 8.14 -5.30
CA LYS A 334 2.70 8.35 -6.74
C LYS A 334 3.51 9.54 -7.23
N LYS A 335 3.66 9.67 -8.54
CA LYS A 335 4.24 10.87 -9.17
C LYS A 335 3.36 12.09 -8.92
N VAL A 336 3.98 13.20 -8.53
CA VAL A 336 3.30 14.49 -8.26
C VAL A 336 3.91 15.66 -9.02
N GLN A 337 5.14 15.51 -9.53
CA GLN A 337 5.79 16.48 -10.41
C GLN A 337 6.68 15.74 -11.42
N SER A 338 6.82 16.30 -12.62
CA SER A 338 7.68 15.77 -13.67
C SER A 338 8.08 16.87 -14.63
N ASP A 339 9.28 17.42 -14.43
CA ASP A 339 9.81 18.51 -15.25
C ASP A 339 11.07 18.04 -15.96
N ASN A 340 10.96 17.74 -17.26
CA ASN A 340 12.07 17.28 -18.10
C ASN A 340 12.88 16.13 -17.47
N GLY A 341 12.22 15.09 -16.96
CA GLY A 341 12.86 13.93 -16.34
C GLY A 341 13.37 14.14 -14.91
N LEU A 342 13.16 15.32 -14.32
CA LEU A 342 13.33 15.57 -12.90
C LEU A 342 11.97 15.41 -12.22
N GLU A 343 11.83 14.35 -11.43
CA GLU A 343 10.53 13.96 -10.90
C GLU A 343 10.47 14.10 -9.38
N VAL A 344 9.27 14.39 -8.89
CA VAL A 344 8.93 14.27 -7.46
C VAL A 344 7.81 13.27 -7.34
N TRP A 345 8.03 12.27 -6.51
CA TRP A 345 7.01 11.30 -6.11
C TRP A 345 6.73 11.48 -4.62
N ALA A 346 5.47 11.33 -4.22
CA ALA A 346 5.08 11.47 -2.82
C ALA A 346 3.89 10.60 -2.44
N GLY A 347 3.78 10.28 -1.15
CA GLY A 347 2.64 9.56 -0.60
C GLY A 347 2.49 9.82 0.91
N PRO A 348 1.25 9.81 1.43
CA PRO A 348 1.04 9.91 2.87
C PRO A 348 1.48 8.63 3.57
N LEU A 349 1.96 8.78 4.80
CA LEU A 349 2.26 7.71 5.73
C LEU A 349 1.40 7.85 6.98
N SER A 350 1.42 6.83 7.84
CA SER A 350 0.86 6.88 9.17
C SER A 350 1.38 8.07 9.99
N ASN A 351 0.58 8.50 10.96
CA ASN A 351 0.91 9.60 11.88
C ASN A 351 1.11 10.95 11.16
N ASN A 352 0.35 11.19 10.08
CA ASN A 352 0.38 12.41 9.26
C ASN A 352 1.77 12.73 8.65
N ARG A 353 2.63 11.72 8.53
CA ARG A 353 3.93 11.84 7.87
C ARG A 353 3.77 11.76 6.35
N LYS A 354 4.81 12.16 5.62
CA LYS A 354 4.91 12.02 4.16
C LYS A 354 6.20 11.30 3.79
N ALA A 355 6.14 10.48 2.75
CA ALA A 355 7.33 10.03 2.03
C ALA A 355 7.44 10.80 0.72
N VAL A 356 8.65 11.25 0.39
CA VAL A 356 8.99 12.01 -0.81
C VAL A 356 10.21 11.39 -1.47
N VAL A 357 10.17 11.19 -2.78
CA VAL A 357 11.33 10.79 -3.58
C VAL A 357 11.59 11.87 -4.63
N LEU A 358 12.79 12.44 -4.61
CA LEU A 358 13.32 13.29 -5.67
C LEU A 358 14.10 12.39 -6.62
N TRP A 359 13.59 12.17 -7.83
CA TRP A 359 14.14 11.20 -8.76
C TRP A 359 14.70 11.88 -10.01
N ASN A 360 16.02 11.77 -10.20
CA ASN A 360 16.66 12.31 -11.39
C ASN A 360 16.75 11.23 -12.46
N ARG A 361 15.90 11.30 -13.49
CA ARG A 361 15.94 10.36 -14.63
C ARG A 361 16.86 10.83 -15.77
N GLN A 362 17.58 11.93 -15.58
CA GLN A 362 18.52 12.47 -16.55
C GLN A 362 19.94 11.89 -16.37
N SER A 363 20.75 12.05 -17.41
CA SER A 363 22.16 11.61 -17.45
C SER A 363 23.14 12.60 -16.82
N TYR A 364 22.65 13.71 -16.24
CA TYR A 364 23.45 14.75 -15.62
C TYR A 364 22.96 15.08 -14.20
N GLN A 365 23.86 15.55 -13.35
CA GLN A 365 23.54 16.04 -12.01
C GLN A 365 22.53 17.20 -12.10
N ALA A 366 21.46 17.15 -11.31
CA ALA A 366 20.45 18.19 -11.31
C ALA A 366 19.91 18.47 -9.91
N THR A 367 19.50 19.72 -9.66
CA THR A 367 18.75 20.08 -8.45
C THR A 367 17.27 19.82 -8.68
N ILE A 368 16.65 19.05 -7.80
CA ILE A 368 15.21 18.80 -7.80
C ILE A 368 14.61 19.44 -6.56
N THR A 369 13.44 20.05 -6.69
CA THR A 369 12.73 20.70 -5.58
C THR A 369 11.32 20.12 -5.40
N ALA A 370 11.05 19.54 -4.23
CA ALA A 370 9.69 19.20 -3.81
C ALA A 370 9.05 20.40 -3.10
N HIS A 371 7.98 20.94 -3.68
CA HIS A 371 7.17 21.99 -3.07
C HIS A 371 6.05 21.39 -2.23
N TRP A 372 5.75 22.00 -1.07
CA TRP A 372 4.74 21.52 -0.12
C TRP A 372 3.35 21.39 -0.75
N SER A 373 3.01 22.34 -1.63
CA SER A 373 1.76 22.36 -2.40
C SER A 373 1.54 21.09 -3.22
N ASN A 374 2.61 20.45 -3.70
CA ASN A 374 2.55 19.30 -4.58
C ASN A 374 2.57 17.97 -3.81
N ILE A 375 3.09 17.97 -2.58
CA ILE A 375 3.16 16.78 -1.72
C ILE A 375 2.05 16.73 -0.65
N GLY A 376 1.10 17.66 -0.72
CA GLY A 376 -0.08 17.71 0.14
C GLY A 376 0.21 18.24 1.55
N LEU A 377 0.95 19.35 1.63
CA LEU A 377 1.22 20.12 2.85
C LEU A 377 0.94 21.61 2.62
N ALA A 378 0.51 22.30 3.67
CA ALA A 378 0.42 23.76 3.64
C ALA A 378 1.82 24.37 3.77
N GLY A 379 2.11 25.45 3.02
CA GLY A 379 3.44 26.05 2.95
C GLY A 379 4.00 26.54 4.30
N SER A 380 3.15 26.83 5.28
CA SER A 380 3.53 27.22 6.64
C SER A 380 3.96 26.06 7.54
N VAL A 381 3.79 24.81 7.11
CA VAL A 381 4.13 23.62 7.91
C VAL A 381 5.64 23.43 7.94
N ALA A 382 6.24 23.58 9.12
CA ALA A 382 7.62 23.21 9.39
C ALA A 382 7.70 21.72 9.77
N VAL A 383 8.69 21.00 9.25
CA VAL A 383 8.89 19.57 9.51
C VAL A 383 10.34 19.28 9.85
N THR A 384 10.57 18.13 10.50
CA THR A 384 11.87 17.49 10.50
C THR A 384 11.92 16.50 9.34
N ALA A 385 12.72 16.79 8.33
CA ALA A 385 12.96 15.92 7.20
C ALA A 385 14.10 14.94 7.51
N ARG A 386 13.89 13.67 7.19
CA ARG A 386 14.84 12.56 7.36
C ARG A 386 15.26 12.05 5.98
N ASP A 387 16.53 12.19 5.59
CA ASP A 387 17.08 11.52 4.41
C ASP A 387 17.32 10.05 4.77
N LEU A 388 16.53 9.16 4.15
CA LEU A 388 16.50 7.74 4.50
C LEU A 388 17.76 6.98 4.06
N TRP A 389 18.49 7.51 3.07
CA TRP A 389 19.73 6.90 2.58
C TRP A 389 20.96 7.47 3.28
N ALA A 390 20.94 8.76 3.62
CA ALA A 390 22.01 9.40 4.39
C ALA A 390 21.89 9.17 5.91
N HIS A 391 20.74 8.65 6.38
CA HIS A 391 20.43 8.47 7.80
C HIS A 391 20.63 9.74 8.64
N SER A 392 20.24 10.89 8.08
CA SER A 392 20.41 12.20 8.71
C SER A 392 19.10 13.00 8.68
N SER A 393 18.93 13.90 9.65
CA SER A 393 17.73 14.72 9.80
C SER A 393 18.06 16.20 9.71
N PHE A 394 17.15 16.99 9.14
CA PHE A 394 17.27 18.44 8.99
C PHE A 394 15.90 19.12 9.06
N ALA A 395 15.85 20.41 9.38
CA ALA A 395 14.61 21.17 9.37
C ALA A 395 14.25 21.60 7.93
N ALA A 396 12.97 21.54 7.58
CA ALA A 396 12.45 22.01 6.29
C ALA A 396 11.09 22.68 6.44
N GLN A 397 10.78 23.63 5.55
CA GLN A 397 9.48 24.31 5.49
C GLN A 397 9.25 24.83 4.07
N GLY A 398 8.02 24.67 3.56
CA GLY A 398 7.59 25.15 2.24
C GLY A 398 8.13 24.32 1.06
N GLN A 399 9.39 23.90 1.09
CA GLN A 399 10.00 23.04 0.08
C GLN A 399 11.25 22.31 0.59
N ILE A 400 11.65 21.27 -0.14
CA ILE A 400 12.97 20.63 -0.02
C ILE A 400 13.64 20.63 -1.39
N SER A 401 14.89 21.09 -1.46
CA SER A 401 15.72 21.02 -2.66
C SER A 401 16.96 20.19 -2.40
N ALA A 402 17.33 19.32 -3.34
CA ALA A 402 18.56 18.55 -3.25
C ALA A 402 19.22 18.39 -4.63
N SER A 403 20.55 18.34 -4.63
CA SER A 403 21.32 17.94 -5.82
C SER A 403 21.30 16.42 -5.91
N VAL A 404 20.75 15.89 -7.00
CA VAL A 404 20.55 14.46 -7.24
C VAL A 404 21.40 13.98 -8.43
N ALA A 405 22.20 12.95 -8.21
CA ALA A 405 23.08 12.37 -9.22
C ALA A 405 22.29 11.75 -10.39
N PRO A 406 22.91 11.56 -11.57
CA PRO A 406 22.26 10.91 -12.70
C PRO A 406 21.65 9.55 -12.31
N HIS A 407 20.38 9.34 -12.67
CA HIS A 407 19.61 8.13 -12.39
C HIS A 407 19.45 7.77 -10.90
N ASP A 408 19.91 8.63 -10.00
CA ASP A 408 19.82 8.45 -8.56
C ASP A 408 18.57 9.13 -7.99
N CYS A 409 18.35 8.93 -6.69
CA CYS A 409 17.27 9.56 -5.96
C CYS A 409 17.69 10.09 -4.59
N LYS A 410 16.86 10.97 -4.06
CA LYS A 410 16.79 11.28 -2.63
C LYS A 410 15.45 10.81 -2.11
N MET A 411 15.46 9.94 -1.10
CA MET A 411 14.25 9.49 -0.43
C MET A 411 14.19 10.11 0.96
N ILE A 412 13.12 10.84 1.21
CA ILE A 412 12.96 11.67 2.39
C ILE A 412 11.64 11.32 3.06
N GLN A 413 11.68 11.18 4.37
CA GLN A 413 10.49 11.08 5.19
C GLN A 413 10.36 12.34 6.05
N GLU A 414 9.17 12.88 6.14
CA GLU A 414 8.86 13.93 7.09
C GLU A 414 8.44 13.30 8.42
N GLU A 415 9.09 13.67 9.50
CA GLU A 415 8.69 13.34 10.86
C GLU A 415 7.70 14.41 11.34
N GLY A 416 6.56 13.94 11.88
CA GLY A 416 5.32 14.70 11.98
C GLY A 416 5.41 16.08 12.65
N TYR A 417 4.55 16.96 12.16
CA TYR A 417 4.23 18.27 12.73
C TYR A 417 3.55 18.12 14.09
N GLN A 418 4.09 18.76 15.14
CA GLN A 418 3.32 19.05 16.34
C GLN A 418 2.36 20.20 15.97
N ASN A 419 1.07 19.91 15.84
CA ASN A 419 0.06 20.96 15.94
C ASN A 419 0.19 21.56 17.35
N GLU A 420 0.81 22.73 17.49
CA GLU A 420 0.60 23.61 18.64
C GLU A 420 -0.81 24.21 18.56
N THR A 421 -1.83 23.35 18.66
CA THR A 421 -3.21 23.72 18.94
C THR A 421 -3.79 22.73 19.95
N THR A 422 -3.08 22.56 21.08
CA THR A 422 -3.77 22.13 22.30
C THR A 422 -4.63 23.30 22.78
N SER A 423 -5.93 23.22 22.50
CA SER A 423 -6.95 24.06 23.12
C SER A 423 -6.75 24.10 24.65
N PRO A 424 -6.91 25.26 25.33
CA PRO A 424 -6.67 25.41 26.77
C PRO A 424 -7.44 24.43 27.68
N THR A 425 -8.45 23.75 27.16
CA THR A 425 -9.28 22.78 27.88
C THR A 425 -8.60 21.42 28.11
N ALA A 426 -7.58 21.04 27.33
CA ALA A 426 -6.91 19.74 27.49
C ALA A 426 -5.96 19.66 28.72
N ASN A 427 -5.54 20.81 29.27
CA ASN A 427 -4.69 20.85 30.47
C ASN A 427 -5.48 20.75 31.78
N ILE A 428 -6.79 21.02 31.77
CA ILE A 428 -7.63 20.94 32.98
C ILE A 428 -7.91 19.48 33.36
N LEU A 429 -8.01 18.57 32.38
CA LEU A 429 -8.28 17.14 32.62
C LEU A 429 -7.05 16.31 33.02
N LYS A 430 -5.83 16.86 32.87
CA LYS A 430 -4.58 16.22 33.35
C LYS A 430 -4.20 16.64 34.78
N GLN A 431 -4.60 17.83 35.23
CA GLN A 431 -4.38 18.25 36.63
C GLN A 431 -5.45 17.75 37.60
N HIS A 432 -6.68 17.48 37.13
CA HIS A 432 -7.74 16.96 38.01
C HIS A 432 -7.66 15.46 38.36
N ARG A 433 -6.77 14.70 37.71
CA ARG A 433 -6.65 13.24 37.90
C ARG A 433 -5.55 12.83 38.89
N LEU A 434 -4.98 13.78 39.63
CA LEU A 434 -3.91 13.55 40.61
C LEU A 434 -4.30 13.84 42.07
N THR A 435 -5.53 14.25 42.39
CA THR A 435 -5.82 14.75 43.75
C THR A 435 -7.04 14.20 44.49
N ASN A 436 -7.93 13.36 43.95
CA ASN A 436 -9.04 12.83 44.77
C ASN A 436 -9.38 11.36 44.48
N GLY A 437 -9.51 10.59 45.57
CA GLY A 437 -9.90 9.18 45.60
C GLY A 437 -11.37 8.92 45.22
N PRO A 438 -11.84 7.66 45.28
CA PRO A 438 -13.07 7.24 44.62
C PRO A 438 -14.29 7.83 45.33
N VAL A 439 -15.11 8.58 44.57
CA VAL A 439 -16.44 9.02 45.01
C VAL A 439 -17.49 8.22 44.24
N GLU A 440 -18.32 7.54 45.01
CA GLU A 440 -19.54 6.84 44.61
C GLU A 440 -20.58 7.88 44.15
N LEU A 441 -21.14 7.74 42.95
CA LEU A 441 -22.17 8.66 42.44
C LEU A 441 -23.48 7.91 42.21
N GLN A 442 -24.46 8.25 43.04
CA GLN A 442 -25.89 8.01 42.84
C GLN A 442 -26.37 8.61 41.52
N MET A 443 -27.19 7.85 40.80
CA MET A 443 -27.98 8.33 39.68
C MET A 443 -29.24 9.03 40.19
N ASP A 444 -29.55 10.19 39.62
CA ASP A 444 -30.93 10.67 39.42
C ASP A 444 -30.97 11.59 38.17
N PRO A 445 -32.15 11.74 37.50
CA PRO A 445 -32.21 11.97 36.05
C PRO A 445 -32.64 13.40 35.62
N ILE A 446 -32.77 13.54 34.29
CA ILE A 446 -33.42 14.62 33.49
C ILE A 446 -32.50 15.87 33.34
N THR A 447 -32.28 16.52 32.19
CA THR A 447 -33.15 16.95 31.08
C THR A 447 -32.38 17.22 29.78
N THR A 448 -33.06 16.97 28.66
CA THR A 448 -32.74 17.39 27.29
C THR A 448 -32.73 18.92 27.13
N SER A 449 -31.71 19.46 26.47
CA SER A 449 -31.81 20.73 25.76
C SER A 449 -31.02 20.62 24.45
N ASP A 450 -31.75 20.82 23.36
CA ASP A 450 -31.27 20.97 21.99
C ASP A 450 -30.24 22.08 21.87
N ASP A 451 -29.21 21.84 21.06
CA ASP A 451 -28.58 22.88 20.24
C ASP A 451 -28.32 22.26 18.86
N HIS A 452 -29.12 22.69 17.88
CA HIS A 452 -28.95 22.47 16.45
C HIS A 452 -27.89 23.43 15.92
N ASP A 453 -26.89 22.90 15.20
CA ASP A 453 -26.20 23.63 14.14
C ASP A 453 -26.29 22.78 12.87
N ASP A 454 -27.13 23.23 11.94
CA ASP A 454 -27.40 22.66 10.63
C ASP A 454 -26.35 23.14 9.62
N ASP A 455 -25.68 22.22 8.94
CA ASP A 455 -24.99 22.46 7.66
C ASP A 455 -25.67 21.61 6.57
N ASP A 456 -26.32 22.29 5.63
CA ASP A 456 -27.03 21.75 4.48
C ASP A 456 -26.07 21.16 3.41
N GLU A 457 -26.19 19.87 3.08
CA GLU A 457 -25.47 19.23 1.96
C GLU A 457 -26.38 18.93 0.75
N LEU A 458 -25.89 19.28 -0.45
CA LEU A 458 -26.53 19.09 -1.74
C LEU A 458 -26.16 17.71 -2.34
N ILE A 459 -27.13 16.85 -2.66
CA ILE A 459 -26.88 15.55 -3.32
C ILE A 459 -27.80 15.35 -4.53
N ILE A 460 -27.21 14.90 -5.65
CA ILE A 460 -27.87 14.57 -6.92
C ILE A 460 -28.35 13.11 -6.90
N ASP A 461 -29.62 12.85 -7.21
CA ASP A 461 -30.19 11.50 -7.25
C ASP A 461 -29.87 10.75 -8.57
N ARG A 462 -30.17 9.43 -8.61
CA ARG A 462 -29.87 8.52 -9.73
C ARG A 462 -30.58 8.85 -11.07
N ARG A 463 -31.39 9.90 -11.15
CA ARG A 463 -32.01 10.44 -12.37
C ARG A 463 -31.57 11.87 -12.70
N GLY A 464 -30.65 12.46 -11.93
CA GLY A 464 -29.99 13.72 -12.28
C GLY A 464 -30.73 15.01 -11.91
N TRP A 465 -31.70 14.99 -10.99
CA TRP A 465 -32.41 16.20 -10.53
C TRP A 465 -32.07 16.55 -9.07
N MET A 466 -31.89 17.85 -8.78
CA MET A 466 -31.62 18.40 -7.44
C MET A 466 -32.92 18.63 -6.68
N ASN A 467 -33.06 18.11 -5.46
CA ASN A 467 -34.18 18.42 -4.57
C ASN A 467 -33.76 18.38 -3.09
N TRP A 468 -34.17 19.40 -2.34
CA TRP A 468 -33.99 19.51 -0.89
C TRP A 468 -34.97 18.58 -0.16
N ARG A 469 -34.50 17.76 0.80
CA ARG A 469 -35.37 16.94 1.66
C ARG A 469 -35.22 17.39 3.11
N THR A 470 -36.35 17.63 3.77
CA THR A 470 -36.41 17.99 5.19
C THR A 470 -35.99 16.82 6.11
N PRO A 471 -35.45 17.10 7.31
CA PRO A 471 -34.99 16.09 8.28
C PRO A 471 -36.04 15.02 8.63
N GLU A 472 -37.31 15.39 8.68
CA GLU A 472 -38.43 14.47 8.98
C GLU A 472 -38.59 13.34 7.95
N LYS A 473 -38.35 13.63 6.66
CA LYS A 473 -38.42 12.61 5.60
C LYS A 473 -37.22 11.67 5.61
N ARG A 474 -36.09 12.09 6.19
CA ARG A 474 -34.89 11.28 6.39
C ARG A 474 -35.08 10.31 7.56
N ALA A 475 -35.59 10.79 8.69
CA ALA A 475 -35.92 9.95 9.83
C ALA A 475 -36.94 8.86 9.45
N LYS A 476 -37.98 9.23 8.69
CA LYS A 476 -38.97 8.28 8.18
C LYS A 476 -38.37 7.20 7.29
N ARG A 477 -37.43 7.56 6.39
CA ARG A 477 -36.78 6.60 5.50
C ARG A 477 -35.79 5.69 6.23
N MET A 478 -35.09 6.18 7.24
CA MET A 478 -34.23 5.33 8.08
C MET A 478 -35.04 4.30 8.85
N LEU A 479 -36.21 4.69 9.36
CA LEU A 479 -37.14 3.76 10.00
C LEU A 479 -37.72 2.75 9.01
N GLU A 480 -38.05 3.16 7.78
CA GLU A 480 -38.51 2.25 6.72
C GLU A 480 -37.40 1.25 6.29
N GLU A 481 -36.14 1.70 6.17
CA GLU A 481 -35.00 0.84 5.82
C GLU A 481 -34.63 -0.14 6.96
N GLU A 482 -34.74 0.28 8.22
CA GLU A 482 -34.57 -0.59 9.39
C GLU A 482 -35.70 -1.64 9.49
N GLN A 483 -36.91 -1.27 9.10
CA GLN A 483 -38.05 -2.19 9.04
C GLN A 483 -37.90 -3.21 7.90
N GLU A 484 -37.38 -2.82 6.73
CA GLU A 484 -37.04 -3.73 5.63
C GLU A 484 -35.92 -4.72 6.01
N GLU A 485 -34.88 -4.27 6.74
CA GLU A 485 -33.80 -5.17 7.22
C GLU A 485 -34.33 -6.21 8.23
N LEU A 486 -35.23 -5.82 9.13
CA LEU A 486 -35.85 -6.74 10.08
C LEU A 486 -36.77 -7.77 9.38
N GLU A 487 -37.49 -7.35 8.33
CA GLU A 487 -38.30 -8.26 7.53
C GLU A 487 -37.45 -9.24 6.71
N ASP A 488 -36.32 -8.81 6.17
CA ASP A 488 -35.38 -9.69 5.45
C ASP A 488 -34.66 -10.66 6.40
N GLU A 489 -34.32 -10.23 7.62
CA GLU A 489 -33.75 -11.12 8.65
C GLU A 489 -34.78 -12.18 9.09
N ALA A 490 -36.06 -11.80 9.25
CA ALA A 490 -37.14 -12.73 9.52
C ALA A 490 -37.36 -13.72 8.36
N ARG A 491 -37.25 -13.26 7.11
CA ARG A 491 -37.36 -14.08 5.90
C ARG A 491 -36.21 -15.10 5.79
N TRP A 492 -35.00 -14.68 6.15
CA TRP A 492 -33.82 -15.55 6.19
C TRP A 492 -33.92 -16.60 7.30
N ARG A 493 -34.37 -16.22 8.50
CA ARG A 493 -34.60 -17.15 9.63
C ARG A 493 -35.68 -18.19 9.35
N ASN A 494 -36.73 -17.83 8.61
CA ASN A 494 -37.76 -18.78 8.19
C ASN A 494 -37.26 -19.74 7.10
N LYS A 495 -36.35 -19.30 6.22
CA LYS A 495 -35.73 -20.15 5.20
C LYS A 495 -34.84 -21.24 5.83
N LEU A 496 -34.13 -20.92 6.91
CA LEU A 496 -33.33 -21.89 7.66
C LEU A 496 -34.15 -22.91 8.47
N LYS A 497 -35.41 -22.60 8.81
CA LYS A 497 -36.32 -23.51 9.52
C LYS A 497 -37.11 -24.44 8.59
N GLY A 498 -37.06 -24.22 7.27
CA GLY A 498 -37.74 -25.05 6.27
C GLY A 498 -36.87 -26.13 5.62
N GLU A 499 -35.59 -26.23 5.99
CA GLU A 499 -34.64 -27.21 5.47
C GLU A 499 -34.11 -28.16 6.57
N ALA A 500 -34.85 -28.30 7.69
CA ALA A 500 -34.56 -29.24 8.79
C ALA A 500 -35.57 -30.38 8.85
#